data_AF-A0A9P1FVI4-F1
#
_entry.id   AF-A0A9P1FVI4-F1
#
_cell.length_a   1.000
_cell.length_b   1.000
_cell.length_c   1.000
_cell.angle_alpha   90.00
_cell.angle_beta   90.00
_cell.angle_gamma   90.00
#
_symmetry.space_group_name_H-M   'P 1'
#
loop_
_entity.id
_entity.type
_entity.pdbx_description
1 polymer ?
#
loop_
_entity_poly.entity_id
_entity_poly.type
_entity_poly.pdbx_seq_one_letter_code
_entity_poly.pdbx_strand_id
1 'polypeptide(L)'
;MMAPLLRLLPLLHQALAVGKGNPTLHCVVLATPNTYEVHMLAGQFRLKAGIFECDSYDIYSNVSAWELFKDHVDVADQLAHKVHNIGIPLFAPMVAGPPGWDPSDAKQEGKKGAKHLANTPIFETLWSNVCADGSFRHYSFTAKVDVDTVLLPNRVSADMHGRPPRAEYFWNVKNDMYGNFLHGPIELISRDAMHTLCKRSQVCKKSISQAAYGEDFYMNECLKHLGVPAVQGVHLLYDMYSYGDWGQKKCTPLVADKMVSRVPRSYASYHPRKDLAGWIRCRKEANSGKVLTNQEVTEALRESKLRSSKARSEHRKVDDFAEAVEVTSNGLGTSLTSTRPVTIGVLLMGASTVALFLLLRSHLFCKTSEPQETSVPLPNGDAPDFNEVPLTYRSDAERIPLV
;
A
#
# COMPACT_ATOMS: atom_id res chain seq x y z
N MET A 1 22.47 -58.26 16.40
CA MET A 1 22.86 -56.91 16.89
C MET A 1 22.87 -55.99 15.69
N MET A 2 21.80 -55.22 15.49
CA MET A 2 21.69 -54.20 14.44
C MET A 2 21.93 -52.83 15.09
N ALA A 3 22.84 -52.04 14.52
CA ALA A 3 22.98 -50.62 14.82
C ALA A 3 22.67 -49.83 13.53
N PRO A 4 21.83 -48.78 13.58
CA PRO A 4 21.42 -48.06 12.38
C PRO A 4 22.43 -46.98 12.01
N LEU A 5 22.73 -46.89 10.71
CA LEU A 5 23.39 -45.73 10.11
C LEU A 5 22.40 -44.55 10.09
N LEU A 6 22.48 -43.64 11.07
CA LEU A 6 22.02 -42.26 10.89
C LEU A 6 23.19 -41.44 10.33
N ARG A 7 23.24 -41.27 9.01
CA ARG A 7 23.99 -40.17 8.41
C ARG A 7 23.01 -39.03 8.17
N LEU A 8 23.22 -37.95 8.92
CA LEU A 8 22.63 -36.64 8.71
C LEU A 8 22.75 -36.23 7.22
N LEU A 9 21.62 -36.18 6.53
CA LEU A 9 21.48 -35.39 5.32
C LEU A 9 21.39 -33.93 5.76
N PRO A 10 22.32 -33.04 5.35
CA PRO A 10 22.06 -31.63 5.50
C PRO A 10 20.87 -31.30 4.61
N LEU A 11 19.86 -30.67 5.22
CA LEU A 11 18.70 -30.09 4.55
C LEU A 11 19.18 -29.24 3.36
N LEU A 12 19.08 -29.82 2.17
CA LEU A 12 19.28 -29.13 0.91
C LEU A 12 18.00 -28.32 0.63
N HIS A 13 17.68 -27.35 1.49
CA HIS A 13 16.83 -26.23 1.10
C HIS A 13 17.70 -25.29 0.27
N GLN A 14 18.00 -25.71 -0.95
CA GLN A 14 18.35 -24.74 -1.98
C GLN A 14 17.09 -23.92 -2.21
N ALA A 15 17.07 -22.73 -1.60
CA ALA A 15 16.26 -21.64 -2.06
C ALA A 15 16.41 -21.60 -3.59
N LEU A 16 15.30 -21.77 -4.30
CA LEU A 16 15.25 -21.55 -5.74
C LEU A 16 15.69 -20.11 -5.96
N ALA A 17 16.97 -19.92 -6.31
CA ALA A 17 17.53 -18.65 -6.69
C ALA A 17 16.88 -18.24 -8.02
N VAL A 18 15.72 -17.61 -7.92
CA VAL A 18 15.03 -17.01 -9.06
C VAL A 18 15.57 -15.60 -9.20
N GLY A 19 16.67 -15.50 -9.95
CA GLY A 19 17.21 -14.28 -10.53
C GLY A 19 18.66 -14.52 -10.97
N LYS A 20 18.96 -14.15 -12.21
CA LYS A 20 20.32 -14.11 -12.77
C LYS A 20 20.79 -12.65 -12.81
N GLY A 21 20.34 -11.82 -11.88
CA GLY A 21 20.64 -10.39 -11.87
C GLY A 21 22.13 -10.18 -11.72
N ASN A 22 22.71 -9.35 -12.58
CA ASN A 22 24.06 -8.83 -12.38
C ASN A 22 24.02 -7.31 -12.55
N PRO A 23 23.97 -6.53 -11.47
CA PRO A 23 23.99 -6.95 -10.07
C PRO A 23 22.67 -7.59 -9.58
N THR A 24 22.69 -8.32 -8.47
CA THR A 24 21.51 -8.99 -7.90
C THR A 24 20.58 -8.01 -7.17
N LEU A 25 19.28 -8.27 -7.21
CA LEU A 25 18.22 -7.40 -6.70
C LEU A 25 17.31 -8.16 -5.71
N HIS A 26 17.18 -7.62 -4.51
CA HIS A 26 16.17 -8.01 -3.52
C HIS A 26 14.99 -7.05 -3.57
N CYS A 27 13.77 -7.55 -3.72
CA CYS A 27 12.57 -6.71 -3.79
C CYS A 27 11.68 -6.89 -2.57
N VAL A 28 11.31 -5.78 -1.94
CA VAL A 28 10.39 -5.78 -0.80
C VAL A 28 9.12 -5.01 -1.15
N VAL A 29 7.99 -5.51 -0.68
CA VAL A 29 6.69 -4.85 -0.86
C VAL A 29 5.94 -4.85 0.46
N LEU A 30 5.22 -3.77 0.74
CA LEU A 30 4.23 -3.71 1.80
C LEU A 30 2.85 -3.85 1.17
N ALA A 31 2.06 -4.82 1.62
CA ALA A 31 0.74 -5.11 1.08
C ALA A 31 -0.34 -4.97 2.15
N THR A 32 -1.37 -4.18 1.83
CA THR A 32 -2.49 -3.90 2.72
C THR A 32 -3.60 -4.95 2.52
N PRO A 33 -3.97 -5.71 3.56
CA PRO A 33 -5.01 -6.74 3.44
C PRO A 33 -6.37 -6.12 3.12
N ASN A 34 -7.27 -6.90 2.50
CA ASN A 34 -8.62 -6.48 2.11
C ASN A 34 -8.66 -5.26 1.14
N THR A 35 -7.59 -5.04 0.37
CA THR A 35 -7.53 -4.00 -0.67
C THR A 35 -7.30 -4.62 -2.06
N TYR A 36 -7.36 -3.79 -3.11
CA TYR A 36 -7.05 -4.22 -4.48
C TYR A 36 -5.61 -4.73 -4.64
N GLU A 37 -4.71 -4.35 -3.73
CA GLU A 37 -3.31 -4.76 -3.72
C GLU A 37 -3.17 -6.29 -3.64
N VAL A 38 -3.98 -6.95 -2.81
CA VAL A 38 -3.91 -8.42 -2.63
C VAL A 38 -4.18 -9.15 -3.94
N HIS A 39 -5.24 -8.79 -4.65
CA HIS A 39 -5.60 -9.41 -5.92
C HIS A 39 -4.54 -9.16 -7.00
N MET A 40 -3.94 -7.96 -6.99
CA MET A 40 -2.91 -7.59 -7.92
C MET A 40 -1.59 -8.32 -7.64
N LEU A 41 -1.15 -8.40 -6.38
CA LEU A 41 0.06 -9.11 -5.97
C LEU A 41 -0.08 -10.61 -6.24
N ALA A 42 -1.24 -11.20 -5.95
CA ALA A 42 -1.56 -12.59 -6.28
C ALA A 42 -1.55 -12.84 -7.81
N GLY A 43 -1.97 -11.86 -8.60
CA GLY A 43 -1.88 -11.90 -10.06
C GLY A 43 -0.44 -11.84 -10.56
N GLN A 44 0.37 -10.93 -10.02
CA GLN A 44 1.80 -10.80 -10.32
C GLN A 44 2.55 -12.10 -10.00
N PHE A 45 2.23 -12.76 -8.87
CA PHE A 45 2.82 -14.03 -8.47
C PHE A 45 2.57 -15.13 -9.49
N ARG A 46 1.31 -15.31 -9.92
CA ARG A 46 0.94 -16.33 -10.92
C ARG A 46 1.58 -16.06 -12.28
N LEU A 47 1.71 -14.79 -12.63
CA LEU A 47 2.44 -14.37 -13.82
C LEU A 47 3.95 -14.53 -13.69
N LYS A 48 4.49 -14.80 -12.49
CA LYS A 48 5.93 -14.82 -12.17
C LYS A 48 6.61 -13.56 -12.71
N ALA A 49 6.04 -12.41 -12.35
CA ALA A 49 6.31 -11.12 -12.95
C ALA A 49 6.35 -10.00 -11.89
N GLY A 50 7.08 -8.91 -12.14
CA GLY A 50 7.21 -7.81 -11.19
C GLY A 50 8.27 -8.12 -10.14
N ILE A 51 7.93 -8.01 -8.85
CA ILE A 51 8.88 -8.36 -7.77
C ILE A 51 9.27 -9.85 -7.80
N PHE A 52 8.42 -10.71 -8.36
CA PHE A 52 8.66 -12.15 -8.48
C PHE A 52 9.68 -12.52 -9.57
N GLU A 53 10.25 -11.53 -10.25
CA GLU A 53 11.42 -11.68 -11.13
C GLU A 53 12.74 -11.21 -10.49
N CYS A 54 12.68 -10.62 -9.30
CA CYS A 54 13.88 -10.24 -8.54
C CYS A 54 14.57 -11.48 -7.96
N ASP A 55 15.90 -11.43 -7.78
CA ASP A 55 16.74 -12.52 -7.25
C ASP A 55 16.27 -13.07 -5.90
N SER A 56 15.59 -12.23 -5.11
CA SER A 56 14.69 -12.65 -4.06
C SER A 56 13.69 -11.55 -3.77
N TYR A 57 12.65 -11.93 -3.05
CA TYR A 57 11.63 -11.01 -2.59
C TYR A 57 11.15 -11.39 -1.20
N ASP A 58 10.62 -10.38 -0.51
CA ASP A 58 9.91 -10.51 0.77
C ASP A 58 8.68 -9.60 0.74
N ILE A 59 7.55 -10.11 1.25
CA ILE A 59 6.27 -9.42 1.33
C ILE A 59 6.03 -9.10 2.79
N TYR A 60 5.68 -7.85 3.10
CA TYR A 60 5.36 -7.42 4.45
C TYR A 60 3.89 -7.05 4.51
N SER A 61 3.25 -7.39 5.62
CA SER A 61 1.87 -7.00 5.92
C SER A 61 1.66 -6.97 7.43
N ASN A 62 0.48 -6.57 7.90
CA ASN A 62 0.12 -6.62 9.31
C ASN A 62 -0.68 -7.88 9.69
N VAL A 63 -0.78 -8.82 8.75
CA VAL A 63 -1.46 -10.11 8.90
C VAL A 63 -0.59 -11.23 8.32
N SER A 64 -0.92 -12.48 8.63
CA SER A 64 -0.23 -13.65 8.07
C SER A 64 -0.49 -13.82 6.57
N ALA A 65 0.29 -14.65 5.87
CA ALA A 65 0.03 -14.99 4.47
C ALA A 65 -1.38 -15.54 4.23
N TRP A 66 -1.87 -16.38 5.16
CA TRP A 66 -3.18 -17.01 5.07
C TRP A 66 -4.33 -16.01 5.19
N GLU A 67 -4.15 -14.96 6.00
CA GLU A 67 -5.14 -13.88 6.06
C GLU A 67 -4.97 -12.89 4.90
N LEU A 68 -3.73 -12.51 4.57
CA LEU A 68 -3.42 -11.59 3.46
C LEU A 68 -4.00 -12.11 2.15
N PHE A 69 -3.82 -13.40 1.87
CA PHE A 69 -4.26 -14.09 0.67
C PHE A 69 -5.41 -15.07 0.95
N LYS A 70 -6.32 -14.76 1.88
CA LYS A 70 -7.47 -15.65 2.19
C LYS A 70 -8.33 -16.01 0.98
N ASP A 71 -8.44 -15.07 0.03
CA ASP A 71 -9.13 -15.28 -1.24
C ASP A 71 -8.26 -15.96 -2.30
N HIS A 72 -6.97 -16.17 -2.04
CA HIS A 72 -5.97 -16.74 -2.94
C HIS A 72 -5.15 -17.82 -2.22
N VAL A 73 -5.83 -18.84 -1.68
CA VAL A 73 -5.23 -19.90 -0.86
C VAL A 73 -4.04 -20.59 -1.55
N ASP A 74 -4.10 -20.77 -2.87
CA ASP A 74 -3.01 -21.31 -3.68
C ASP A 74 -1.73 -20.46 -3.62
N VAL A 75 -1.89 -19.14 -3.50
CA VAL A 75 -0.81 -18.16 -3.34
C VAL A 75 -0.35 -18.11 -1.90
N ALA A 76 -1.28 -18.16 -0.93
CA ALA A 76 -0.96 -18.18 0.50
C ALA A 76 -0.02 -19.34 0.85
N ASP A 77 -0.33 -20.55 0.36
CA ASP A 77 0.45 -21.76 0.59
C ASP A 77 1.90 -21.62 0.10
N GLN A 78 2.08 -21.09 -1.11
CA GLN A 78 3.41 -20.92 -1.72
C GLN A 78 4.20 -19.75 -1.15
N LEU A 79 3.54 -18.68 -0.71
CA LEU A 79 4.17 -17.46 -0.21
C LEU A 79 4.25 -17.38 1.32
N ALA A 80 3.75 -18.38 2.06
CA ALA A 80 3.74 -18.36 3.53
C ALA A 80 5.10 -18.04 4.16
N HIS A 81 6.18 -18.60 3.60
CA HIS A 81 7.55 -18.39 4.07
C HIS A 81 8.19 -17.07 3.61
N LYS A 82 7.49 -16.29 2.80
CA LYS A 82 7.93 -14.99 2.26
C LYS A 82 7.09 -13.81 2.75
N VAL A 83 6.02 -14.07 3.50
CA VAL A 83 5.18 -13.02 4.09
C VAL A 83 5.56 -12.82 5.55
N HIS A 84 5.98 -11.61 5.88
CA HIS A 84 6.39 -11.20 7.22
C HIS A 84 5.30 -10.31 7.84
N ASN A 85 4.85 -10.67 9.03
CA ASN A 85 3.88 -9.87 9.77
C ASN A 85 4.59 -8.81 10.63
N ILE A 86 4.41 -7.54 10.30
CA ILE A 86 5.04 -6.41 11.00
C ILE A 86 4.23 -5.88 12.18
N GLY A 87 3.04 -6.43 12.43
CA GLY A 87 2.29 -6.24 13.67
C GLY A 87 1.73 -4.84 13.94
N ILE A 88 1.72 -3.94 12.96
CA ILE A 88 1.20 -2.57 13.10
C ILE A 88 0.03 -2.29 12.14
N PRO A 89 -0.91 -1.41 12.48
CA PRO A 89 -1.93 -0.97 11.53
C PRO A 89 -1.30 -0.34 10.28
N LEU A 90 -1.81 -0.69 9.09
CA LEU A 90 -1.35 -0.13 7.81
C LEU A 90 -2.21 1.05 7.32
N PHE A 91 -3.08 1.58 8.16
CA PHE A 91 -3.88 2.75 7.86
C PHE A 91 -3.11 4.02 8.26
N ALA A 92 -2.86 4.89 7.29
CA ALA A 92 -2.26 6.20 7.52
C ALA A 92 -3.34 7.29 7.41
N PRO A 93 -3.50 8.14 8.44
CA PRO A 93 -4.39 9.28 8.34
C PRO A 93 -3.84 10.28 7.33
N MET A 94 -4.76 10.96 6.67
CA MET A 94 -4.46 12.06 5.78
C MET A 94 -4.41 13.36 6.60
N VAL A 95 -3.24 13.99 6.71
CA VAL A 95 -3.01 15.15 7.59
C VAL A 95 -2.73 16.40 6.76
N ALA A 96 -3.04 17.58 7.31
CA ALA A 96 -2.65 18.84 6.70
C ALA A 96 -1.14 19.07 6.88
N GLY A 97 -0.45 19.54 5.83
CA GLY A 97 0.95 19.96 5.92
C GLY A 97 1.18 21.08 6.95
N PRO A 98 2.42 21.27 7.43
CA PRO A 98 2.75 22.24 8.48
C PRO A 98 2.43 23.70 8.08
N PRO A 99 2.20 24.62 9.05
CA PRO A 99 1.94 26.04 8.77
C PRO A 99 3.13 26.71 8.07
N GLY A 100 2.89 27.38 6.94
CA GLY A 100 3.92 28.04 6.11
C GLY A 100 4.38 27.24 4.88
N TRP A 101 3.67 26.18 4.52
CA TRP A 101 4.04 25.31 3.41
C TRP A 101 3.31 25.70 2.11
N ASP A 102 4.08 26.20 1.13
CA ASP A 102 3.71 26.25 -0.28
C ASP A 102 4.56 25.21 -1.05
N PRO A 103 3.96 24.28 -1.79
CA PRO A 103 4.71 23.37 -2.64
C PRO A 103 5.37 24.03 -3.88
N SER A 104 4.85 25.14 -4.44
CA SER A 104 5.52 25.94 -5.50
C SER A 104 4.91 27.32 -5.92
N ASP A 105 3.77 27.80 -5.42
CA ASP A 105 3.33 29.23 -5.52
C ASP A 105 3.90 30.13 -4.41
N ALA A 106 4.75 31.06 -4.85
CA ALA A 106 5.40 32.12 -4.10
C ALA A 106 4.54 32.96 -3.13
N LYS A 107 3.20 32.84 -3.10
CA LYS A 107 2.43 33.35 -1.97
C LYS A 107 1.74 32.32 -1.09
N GLN A 108 1.27 31.13 -1.51
CA GLN A 108 0.58 30.17 -0.58
C GLN A 108 0.27 28.69 -0.99
N GLU A 109 0.29 28.22 -2.24
CA GLU A 109 -0.75 27.28 -2.77
C GLU A 109 -1.39 26.25 -1.81
N GLY A 110 -2.52 26.68 -1.21
CA GLY A 110 -3.14 26.02 -0.06
C GLY A 110 -4.13 26.92 0.68
N LYS A 111 -5.21 27.37 0.03
CA LYS A 111 -6.46 27.54 0.81
C LYS A 111 -6.70 26.20 1.53
N LYS A 112 -6.58 26.19 2.86
CA LYS A 112 -6.60 25.03 3.78
C LYS A 112 -5.91 23.76 3.24
N GLY A 113 -4.57 23.77 3.34
CA GLY A 113 -3.69 22.63 3.62
C GLY A 113 -3.75 21.46 2.64
N ALA A 114 -2.81 21.42 1.70
CA ALA A 114 -2.54 20.19 0.94
C ALA A 114 -2.30 19.05 1.93
N LYS A 115 -3.02 17.96 1.68
CA LYS A 115 -3.04 16.82 2.56
C LYS A 115 -2.02 15.79 2.11
N HIS A 116 -1.16 15.32 3.01
CA HIS A 116 -0.29 14.17 2.77
C HIS A 116 -0.73 12.99 3.63
N LEU A 117 -0.32 11.78 3.24
CA LEU A 117 -0.47 10.60 4.09
C LEU A 117 0.63 10.63 5.15
N ALA A 118 0.26 10.61 6.43
CA ALA A 118 1.21 10.47 7.53
C ALA A 118 1.60 8.99 7.72
N ASN A 119 2.13 8.38 6.67
CA ASN A 119 2.47 6.95 6.61
C ASN A 119 3.91 6.64 7.03
N THR A 120 4.75 7.65 7.29
CA THR A 120 6.16 7.47 7.70
C THR A 120 6.35 6.42 8.82
N PRO A 121 5.56 6.39 9.92
CA PRO A 121 5.73 5.38 10.96
C PRO A 121 5.55 3.94 10.46
N ILE A 122 4.68 3.73 9.46
CA ILE A 122 4.46 2.42 8.85
C ILE A 122 5.72 1.98 8.10
N PHE A 123 6.28 2.87 7.29
CA PHE A 123 7.47 2.57 6.49
C PHE A 123 8.74 2.48 7.32
N GLU A 124 8.88 3.24 8.41
CA GLU A 124 9.96 2.99 9.36
C GLU A 124 9.90 1.58 9.95
N THR A 125 8.69 1.10 10.24
CA THR A 125 8.47 -0.25 10.75
C THR A 125 8.81 -1.28 9.67
N LEU A 126 8.39 -1.06 8.43
CA LEU A 126 8.81 -1.87 7.27
C LEU A 126 10.34 -1.96 7.19
N TRP A 127 11.04 -0.83 7.12
CA TRP A 127 12.50 -0.81 6.98
C TRP A 127 13.21 -1.44 8.18
N SER A 128 12.66 -1.29 9.40
CA SER A 128 13.19 -1.96 10.59
C SER A 128 13.07 -3.49 10.49
N ASN A 129 11.95 -4.00 9.97
CA ASN A 129 11.77 -5.44 9.75
C ASN A 129 12.68 -5.95 8.63
N VAL A 130 12.79 -5.24 7.49
CA VAL A 130 13.76 -5.57 6.43
C VAL A 130 15.19 -5.68 6.97
N CYS A 131 15.57 -4.76 7.88
CA CYS A 131 16.86 -4.78 8.54
C CYS A 131 17.06 -5.97 9.49
N ALA A 132 16.01 -6.35 10.22
CA ALA A 132 16.00 -7.46 11.15
C ALA A 132 16.08 -8.82 10.43
N ASP A 133 15.28 -8.99 9.36
CA ASP A 133 15.25 -10.21 8.54
C ASP A 133 16.58 -10.43 7.82
N GLY A 134 17.22 -9.34 7.38
CA GLY A 134 18.59 -9.37 6.90
C GLY A 134 18.79 -9.98 5.51
N SER A 135 17.73 -10.40 4.82
CA SER A 135 17.77 -10.94 3.44
C SER A 135 18.60 -10.05 2.50
N PHE A 136 18.48 -8.72 2.63
CA PHE A 136 19.17 -7.73 1.80
C PHE A 136 20.70 -7.92 1.75
N ARG A 137 21.31 -8.51 2.79
CA ARG A 137 22.76 -8.69 2.90
C ARG A 137 23.33 -9.60 1.81
N HIS A 138 22.50 -10.44 1.20
CA HIS A 138 22.89 -11.39 0.16
C HIS A 138 22.76 -10.82 -1.26
N TYR A 139 22.23 -9.61 -1.41
CA TYR A 139 21.95 -8.99 -2.70
C TYR A 139 22.73 -7.69 -2.86
N SER A 140 22.95 -7.23 -4.10
CA SER A 140 23.68 -5.98 -4.33
C SER A 140 22.81 -4.76 -4.07
N PHE A 141 21.51 -4.85 -4.38
CA PHE A 141 20.54 -3.78 -4.18
C PHE A 141 19.26 -4.31 -3.53
N THR A 142 18.60 -3.45 -2.78
CA THR A 142 17.24 -3.63 -2.24
C THR A 142 16.32 -2.60 -2.87
N ALA A 143 15.19 -3.04 -3.41
CA ALA A 143 14.14 -2.17 -3.94
C ALA A 143 12.88 -2.33 -3.09
N LYS A 144 12.44 -1.28 -2.41
CA LYS A 144 11.04 -1.21 -1.96
C LYS A 144 10.18 -0.80 -3.16
N VAL A 145 9.08 -1.51 -3.38
CA VAL A 145 8.24 -1.34 -4.58
C VAL A 145 6.78 -1.34 -4.15
N ASP A 146 5.99 -0.37 -4.61
CA ASP A 146 4.54 -0.38 -4.38
C ASP A 146 3.87 -1.49 -5.20
N VAL A 147 2.80 -2.08 -4.67
CA VAL A 147 2.13 -3.21 -5.32
C VAL A 147 1.58 -2.85 -6.71
N ASP A 148 1.12 -1.61 -6.91
CA ASP A 148 0.64 -1.09 -8.20
C ASP A 148 1.73 -0.51 -9.11
N THR A 149 3.00 -0.76 -8.78
CA THR A 149 4.13 -0.44 -9.65
C THR A 149 4.43 -1.61 -10.58
N VAL A 150 4.53 -1.33 -11.88
CA VAL A 150 5.02 -2.30 -12.87
C VAL A 150 6.53 -2.24 -12.88
N LEU A 151 7.16 -3.13 -12.10
CA LEU A 151 8.61 -3.28 -12.02
C LEU A 151 9.14 -4.21 -13.13
N LEU A 152 10.31 -3.85 -13.67
CA LEU A 152 11.09 -4.63 -14.63
C LEU A 152 12.51 -4.86 -14.06
N PRO A 153 12.74 -5.91 -13.24
CA PRO A 153 14.02 -6.14 -12.56
C PRO A 153 15.23 -6.22 -13.49
N ASN A 154 15.02 -6.73 -14.71
CA ASN A 154 16.08 -6.81 -15.72
C ASN A 154 16.58 -5.43 -16.16
N ARG A 155 15.72 -4.39 -16.16
CA ARG A 155 16.13 -3.01 -16.46
C ARG A 155 16.87 -2.38 -15.29
N VAL A 156 16.42 -2.62 -14.06
CA VAL A 156 17.16 -2.21 -12.86
C VAL A 156 18.57 -2.80 -12.91
N SER A 157 18.69 -4.11 -13.15
CA SER A 157 19.99 -4.78 -13.24
C SER A 157 20.86 -4.20 -14.37
N ALA A 158 20.29 -3.95 -15.54
CA ALA A 158 21.01 -3.35 -16.67
C ALA A 158 21.55 -1.94 -16.34
N ASP A 159 20.74 -1.09 -15.70
CA ASP A 159 21.12 0.28 -15.32
C ASP A 159 22.19 0.30 -14.21
N MET A 160 22.27 -0.77 -13.41
CA MET A 160 23.23 -0.91 -12.33
C MET A 160 24.48 -1.73 -12.71
N HIS A 161 24.53 -2.29 -13.91
CA HIS A 161 25.63 -3.14 -14.36
C HIS A 161 26.97 -2.40 -14.34
N GLY A 162 28.00 -3.05 -13.80
CA GLY A 162 29.36 -2.50 -13.75
C GLY A 162 29.60 -1.43 -12.68
N ARG A 163 28.59 -1.09 -11.86
CA ARG A 163 28.78 -0.19 -10.72
C ARG A 163 29.65 -0.82 -9.63
N PRO A 164 30.63 -0.10 -9.06
CA PRO A 164 31.38 -0.61 -7.92
C PRO A 164 30.47 -0.71 -6.69
N PRO A 165 30.66 -1.70 -5.81
CA PRO A 165 29.97 -1.77 -4.53
C PRO A 165 30.32 -0.54 -3.67
N ARG A 166 29.32 0.29 -3.37
CA ARG A 166 29.44 1.45 -2.48
C ARG A 166 28.08 1.78 -1.88
N ALA A 167 28.08 2.52 -0.78
CA ALA A 167 26.87 3.08 -0.21
C ALA A 167 26.34 4.17 -1.16
N GLU A 168 25.19 3.90 -1.76
CA GLU A 168 24.42 4.82 -2.59
C GLU A 168 22.93 4.46 -2.58
N TYR A 169 22.10 5.46 -2.86
CA TYR A 169 20.67 5.32 -3.18
C TYR A 169 20.35 6.14 -4.44
N PHE A 170 19.21 5.89 -5.07
CA PHE A 170 18.94 6.41 -6.40
C PHE A 170 17.73 7.33 -6.41
N TRP A 171 17.94 8.55 -6.89
CA TRP A 171 16.84 9.41 -7.29
C TRP A 171 16.15 8.80 -8.49
N ASN A 172 14.82 8.76 -8.44
CA ASN A 172 14.02 7.97 -9.37
C ASN A 172 13.21 8.82 -10.35
N VAL A 173 13.11 10.14 -10.10
CA VAL A 173 12.44 11.11 -10.98
C VAL A 173 13.36 12.26 -11.39
N LYS A 174 12.97 12.94 -12.47
CA LYS A 174 13.67 14.12 -13.00
C LYS A 174 13.12 15.43 -12.48
N ASN A 175 11.83 15.45 -12.20
CA ASN A 175 11.15 16.63 -11.70
C ASN A 175 11.27 16.60 -10.18
N ASP A 176 11.78 17.70 -9.63
CA ASP A 176 11.81 17.87 -8.19
C ASP A 176 10.38 18.03 -7.68
N MET A 177 9.96 17.17 -6.76
CA MET A 177 8.74 17.38 -6.02
C MET A 177 9.12 17.79 -4.59
N TYR A 178 9.23 19.10 -4.37
CA TYR A 178 9.44 19.72 -3.05
C TYR A 178 10.82 19.47 -2.41
N GLY A 179 11.88 19.40 -3.20
CA GLY A 179 13.23 19.02 -2.75
C GLY A 179 13.44 17.50 -2.65
N ASN A 180 12.49 16.73 -3.19
CA ASN A 180 12.49 15.28 -3.17
C ASN A 180 12.44 14.69 -4.59
N PHE A 181 13.55 14.04 -4.96
CA PHE A 181 13.67 13.28 -6.21
C PHE A 181 13.56 11.77 -5.99
N LEU A 182 13.12 11.34 -4.81
CA LEU A 182 12.86 9.95 -4.45
C LEU A 182 11.37 9.78 -4.16
N HIS A 183 10.61 9.34 -5.16
CA HIS A 183 9.18 9.06 -5.00
C HIS A 183 8.93 7.64 -4.48
N GLY A 184 7.92 7.46 -3.63
CA GLY A 184 7.58 6.19 -2.97
C GLY A 184 7.37 4.94 -3.84
N PRO A 185 6.92 5.01 -5.11
CA PRO A 185 6.65 3.81 -5.91
C PRO A 185 7.83 2.85 -6.08
N ILE A 186 9.06 3.37 -6.05
CA ILE A 186 10.26 2.56 -6.00
C ILE A 186 11.40 3.27 -5.25
N GLU A 187 11.94 2.64 -4.21
CA GLU A 187 13.11 3.12 -3.48
C GLU A 187 14.25 2.11 -3.63
N LEU A 188 15.27 2.44 -4.45
CA LEU A 188 16.40 1.57 -4.71
C LEU A 188 17.60 1.98 -3.85
N ILE A 189 18.10 1.05 -3.05
CA ILE A 189 19.15 1.28 -2.06
C ILE A 189 20.21 0.18 -2.21
N SER A 190 21.48 0.56 -2.34
CA SER A 190 22.59 -0.40 -2.36
C SER A 190 22.75 -1.13 -1.03
N ARG A 191 23.37 -2.32 -1.05
CA ARG A 191 23.64 -3.10 0.18
C ARG A 191 24.38 -2.31 1.26
N ASP A 192 25.39 -1.53 0.91
CA ASP A 192 26.19 -0.78 1.88
C ASP A 192 25.41 0.42 2.45
N ALA A 193 24.53 1.03 1.65
CA ALA A 193 23.59 2.02 2.14
C ALA A 193 22.54 1.39 3.08
N MET A 194 22.04 0.19 2.77
CA MET A 194 21.17 -0.57 3.67
C MET A 194 21.87 -0.87 5.00
N HIS A 195 23.13 -1.28 5.00
CA HIS A 195 23.90 -1.44 6.23
C HIS A 195 23.97 -0.15 7.06
N THR A 196 24.18 0.98 6.41
CA THR A 196 24.22 2.30 7.06
C THR A 196 22.85 2.65 7.65
N LEU A 197 21.77 2.49 6.87
CA LEU A 197 20.40 2.72 7.29
C LEU A 197 20.05 1.85 8.50
N CYS A 198 20.26 0.54 8.42
CA CYS A 198 19.95 -0.40 9.50
C CYS A 198 20.70 -0.10 10.80
N LYS A 199 21.94 0.38 10.71
CA LYS A 199 22.76 0.69 11.89
C LYS A 199 22.42 2.04 12.52
N ARG A 200 21.92 3.00 11.74
CA ARG A 200 21.87 4.42 12.15
C ARG A 200 20.50 5.09 12.00
N SER A 201 19.46 4.39 11.55
CA SER A 201 18.11 4.95 11.34
C SER A 201 17.53 5.66 12.58
N GLN A 202 17.94 5.27 13.79
CA GLN A 202 17.56 5.94 15.04
C GLN A 202 17.97 7.42 15.11
N VAL A 203 19.00 7.84 14.38
CA VAL A 203 19.38 9.24 14.27
C VAL A 203 18.31 10.02 13.50
N CYS A 204 17.79 9.44 12.41
CA CYS A 204 16.72 10.04 11.61
C CYS A 204 15.46 10.28 12.45
N LYS A 205 15.06 9.30 13.27
CA LYS A 205 13.87 9.40 14.14
C LYS A 205 13.93 10.58 15.12
N LYS A 206 15.13 10.96 15.55
CA LYS A 206 15.36 12.07 16.49
C LYS A 206 15.42 13.43 15.81
N SER A 207 15.73 13.45 14.51
CA SER A 207 16.09 14.68 13.78
C SER A 207 15.09 15.04 12.68
N ILE A 208 14.22 14.11 12.27
CA ILE A 208 13.26 14.28 11.18
C ILE A 208 11.86 13.98 11.72
N SER A 209 10.93 14.90 11.50
CA SER A 209 9.54 14.70 11.93
C SER A 209 8.85 13.64 11.08
N GLN A 210 8.34 12.60 11.74
CA GLN A 210 7.56 11.54 11.09
C GLN A 210 6.16 12.00 10.64
N ALA A 211 5.64 13.07 11.24
CA ALA A 211 4.31 13.59 10.93
C ALA A 211 4.35 14.66 9.82
N ALA A 212 5.48 15.34 9.65
CA ALA A 212 5.60 16.44 8.69
C ALA A 212 5.76 15.97 7.23
N TYR A 213 6.14 14.71 7.03
CA TYR A 213 6.54 14.19 5.72
C TYR A 213 5.87 12.85 5.41
N GLY A 214 5.64 12.60 4.11
CA GLY A 214 5.40 11.25 3.59
C GLY A 214 6.65 10.38 3.72
N GLU A 215 6.48 9.07 3.56
CA GLU A 215 7.52 8.07 3.78
C GLU A 215 8.75 8.25 2.89
N ASP A 216 8.52 8.65 1.65
CA ASP A 216 9.54 8.72 0.60
C ASP A 216 10.45 9.94 0.81
N PHE A 217 9.85 11.06 1.19
CA PHE A 217 10.54 12.25 1.64
C PHE A 217 11.33 11.97 2.92
N TYR A 218 10.72 11.31 3.91
CA TYR A 218 11.41 10.91 5.13
C TYR A 218 12.63 10.02 4.82
N MET A 219 12.47 9.04 3.92
CA MET A 219 13.58 8.17 3.51
C MET A 219 14.70 8.96 2.85
N ASN A 220 14.37 9.86 1.92
CA ASN A 220 15.35 10.70 1.25
C ASN A 220 16.14 11.56 2.26
N GLU A 221 15.44 12.24 3.16
CA GLU A 221 16.08 13.04 4.21
C GLU A 221 16.89 12.19 5.19
N CYS A 222 16.42 10.99 5.54
CA CYS A 222 17.16 10.08 6.40
C CYS A 222 18.49 9.65 5.74
N LEU A 223 18.47 9.21 4.48
CA LEU A 223 19.68 8.79 3.77
C LEU A 223 20.66 9.96 3.58
N LYS A 224 20.17 11.17 3.29
CA LYS A 224 20.99 12.40 3.29
C LYS A 224 21.64 12.65 4.65
N HIS A 225 20.85 12.59 5.73
CA HIS A 225 21.33 12.81 7.10
C HIS A 225 22.35 11.75 7.55
N LEU A 226 22.24 10.53 7.03
CA LEU A 226 23.20 9.46 7.27
C LEU A 226 24.49 9.59 6.43
N GLY A 227 24.55 10.52 5.49
CA GLY A 227 25.68 10.76 4.61
C GLY A 227 25.77 9.75 3.46
N VAL A 228 24.66 9.10 3.09
CA VAL A 228 24.61 8.19 1.94
C VAL A 228 24.45 9.04 0.67
N PRO A 229 25.38 8.97 -0.30
CA PRO A 229 25.26 9.72 -1.55
C PRO A 229 24.06 9.30 -2.40
N ALA A 230 23.35 10.31 -2.91
CA ALA A 230 22.33 10.12 -3.94
C ALA A 230 22.96 10.00 -5.34
N VAL A 231 22.42 9.10 -6.16
CA VAL A 231 22.77 8.97 -7.57
C VAL A 231 21.64 9.49 -8.43
N GLN A 232 21.99 10.34 -9.37
CA GLN A 232 21.06 10.94 -10.34
C GLN A 232 21.17 10.27 -11.71
N GLY A 233 20.23 10.58 -12.60
CA GLY A 233 20.34 10.25 -14.02
C GLY A 233 20.02 8.79 -14.37
N VAL A 234 19.49 8.01 -13.42
CA VAL A 234 18.95 6.67 -13.71
C VAL A 234 17.50 6.77 -14.18
N HIS A 235 17.11 5.96 -15.17
CA HIS A 235 15.73 5.93 -15.65
C HIS A 235 14.93 4.93 -14.82
N LEU A 236 14.80 5.21 -13.52
CA LEU A 236 14.18 4.27 -12.60
C LEU A 236 12.66 4.33 -12.67
N LEU A 237 12.04 5.50 -12.42
CA LEU A 237 10.59 5.62 -12.29
C LEU A 237 9.94 6.47 -13.40
N TYR A 238 8.87 5.93 -13.96
CA TYR A 238 7.93 6.63 -14.82
C TYR A 238 6.56 6.71 -14.14
N ASP A 239 6.23 7.85 -13.53
CA ASP A 239 5.01 7.99 -12.72
C ASP A 239 4.07 9.12 -13.16
N MET A 240 2.84 9.06 -12.64
CA MET A 240 1.83 10.10 -12.84
C MET A 240 2.24 11.45 -12.23
N TYR A 241 3.03 11.47 -11.15
CA TYR A 241 3.47 12.73 -10.54
C TYR A 241 4.41 13.51 -11.48
N SER A 242 5.31 12.81 -12.19
CA SER A 242 6.23 13.44 -13.14
C SER A 242 5.64 13.66 -14.53
N TYR A 243 4.68 12.83 -14.95
CA TYR A 243 4.18 12.77 -16.35
C TYR A 243 2.67 12.95 -16.51
N GLY A 244 1.96 13.29 -15.42
CA GLY A 244 0.51 13.48 -15.39
C GLY A 244 -0.27 12.25 -15.87
N ASP A 245 -1.44 12.52 -16.45
CA ASP A 245 -2.35 11.51 -17.01
C ASP A 245 -1.69 10.52 -17.98
N TRP A 246 -0.67 10.96 -18.72
CA TRP A 246 0.06 10.09 -19.64
C TRP A 246 0.85 9.02 -18.88
N GLY A 247 1.48 9.42 -17.77
CA GLY A 247 2.13 8.55 -16.77
C GLY A 247 1.26 7.40 -16.31
N GLN A 248 -0.02 7.70 -16.09
CA GLN A 248 -1.02 6.74 -15.60
C GLN A 248 -1.53 5.78 -16.68
N LYS A 249 -1.55 6.21 -17.95
CA LYS A 249 -2.23 5.48 -19.04
C LYS A 249 -1.29 4.70 -19.96
N LYS A 250 -0.01 5.09 -20.02
CA LYS A 250 0.95 4.55 -20.99
C LYS A 250 2.27 4.12 -20.35
N CYS A 251 2.83 3.03 -20.86
CA CYS A 251 4.15 2.51 -20.44
C CYS A 251 5.12 2.35 -21.61
N THR A 252 4.79 2.94 -22.76
CA THR A 252 5.65 2.97 -23.93
C THR A 252 6.92 3.80 -23.66
N PRO A 253 8.05 3.50 -24.33
CA PRO A 253 9.23 4.35 -24.27
C PRO A 253 8.90 5.81 -24.57
N LEU A 254 9.42 6.74 -23.76
CA LEU A 254 9.27 8.16 -23.96
C LEU A 254 10.23 8.68 -25.02
N VAL A 255 9.71 9.32 -26.06
CA VAL A 255 10.53 10.18 -26.92
C VAL A 255 10.47 11.58 -26.35
N ALA A 256 11.51 11.99 -25.63
CA ALA A 256 11.58 13.31 -25.03
C ALA A 256 11.90 14.34 -26.12
N ASP A 257 10.85 14.91 -26.69
CA ASP A 257 10.88 15.93 -27.73
C ASP A 257 11.68 15.55 -29.00
N LYS A 258 10.96 15.47 -30.14
CA LYS A 258 11.56 15.16 -31.45
C LYS A 258 12.64 16.17 -31.87
N MET A 259 12.68 17.36 -31.27
CA MET A 259 13.69 18.39 -31.53
C MET A 259 14.99 18.23 -30.73
N VAL A 260 14.98 17.56 -29.57
CA VAL A 260 16.11 17.54 -28.62
C VAL A 260 16.77 16.17 -28.52
N SER A 261 16.01 15.07 -28.58
CA SER A 261 16.59 13.73 -28.63
C SER A 261 15.63 12.73 -29.27
N ARG A 262 16.12 12.01 -30.29
CA ARG A 262 15.36 10.96 -30.97
C ARG A 262 15.46 9.59 -30.29
N VAL A 263 16.20 9.47 -29.19
CA VAL A 263 16.39 8.18 -28.51
C VAL A 263 15.25 7.93 -27.53
N PRO A 264 14.39 6.93 -27.75
CA PRO A 264 13.34 6.59 -26.81
C PRO A 264 13.94 6.17 -25.47
N ARG A 265 13.45 6.76 -24.38
CA ARG A 265 13.83 6.43 -23.01
C ARG A 265 12.86 5.40 -22.46
N SER A 266 13.41 4.30 -21.97
CA SER A 266 12.65 3.29 -21.23
C SER A 266 12.98 3.40 -19.75
N TYR A 267 12.02 3.07 -18.90
CA TYR A 267 12.17 3.13 -17.45
C TYR A 267 12.11 1.73 -16.85
N ALA A 268 12.69 1.55 -15.67
CA ALA A 268 12.68 0.28 -14.96
C ALA A 268 11.37 0.03 -14.21
N SER A 269 10.60 1.08 -13.89
CA SER A 269 9.30 0.96 -13.25
C SER A 269 8.28 1.99 -13.75
N TYR A 270 6.99 1.63 -13.66
CA TYR A 270 5.87 2.47 -14.11
C TYR A 270 4.74 2.46 -13.08
N HIS A 271 4.21 3.63 -12.72
CA HIS A 271 3.23 3.78 -11.64
C HIS A 271 2.20 4.90 -11.92
N PRO A 272 0.95 4.82 -11.41
CA PRO A 272 0.29 3.68 -10.76
C PRO A 272 -0.51 2.81 -11.75
N ARG A 273 -0.69 1.52 -11.43
CA ARG A 273 -1.66 0.65 -12.11
C ARG A 273 -2.58 -0.02 -11.10
N LYS A 274 -3.74 0.60 -10.86
CA LYS A 274 -4.69 0.23 -9.79
C LYS A 274 -5.48 -1.07 -10.02
N ASP A 275 -5.23 -1.78 -11.12
CA ASP A 275 -5.81 -3.09 -11.39
C ASP A 275 -4.86 -3.99 -12.19
N LEU A 276 -5.04 -5.30 -12.07
CA LEU A 276 -4.19 -6.31 -12.71
C LEU A 276 -4.20 -6.21 -14.24
N ALA A 277 -5.33 -5.84 -14.86
CA ALA A 277 -5.41 -5.73 -16.31
C ALA A 277 -4.61 -4.52 -16.82
N GLY A 278 -4.66 -3.39 -16.13
CA GLY A 278 -3.85 -2.20 -16.37
C GLY A 278 -2.37 -2.48 -16.15
N TRP A 279 -2.04 -3.24 -15.11
CA TRP A 279 -0.67 -3.69 -14.82
C TRP A 279 -0.12 -4.56 -15.96
N ILE A 280 -0.87 -5.56 -16.42
CA ILE A 280 -0.49 -6.43 -17.55
C ILE A 280 -0.34 -5.64 -18.86
N ARG A 281 -1.28 -4.74 -19.16
CA ARG A 281 -1.21 -3.88 -20.36
C ARG A 281 0.06 -3.04 -20.33
N CYS A 282 0.34 -2.38 -19.22
CA CYS A 282 1.54 -1.58 -19.04
C CYS A 282 2.82 -2.40 -19.22
N ARG A 283 2.88 -3.60 -18.62
CA ARG A 283 4.02 -4.50 -18.80
C ARG A 283 4.24 -4.90 -20.26
N LYS A 284 3.17 -5.22 -20.99
CA LYS A 284 3.24 -5.52 -22.43
C LYS A 284 3.72 -4.31 -23.24
N GLU A 285 3.22 -3.11 -22.95
CA GLU A 285 3.66 -1.86 -23.60
C GLU A 285 5.13 -1.53 -23.30
N ALA A 286 5.59 -1.79 -22.07
CA ALA A 286 6.97 -1.55 -21.69
C ALA A 286 7.93 -2.51 -22.41
N ASN A 287 7.48 -3.68 -22.87
CA ASN A 287 8.24 -4.61 -23.71
C ASN A 287 9.61 -5.00 -23.11
N SER A 288 9.59 -5.49 -21.86
CA SER A 288 10.79 -5.98 -21.17
C SER A 288 10.44 -7.04 -20.13
N GLY A 289 11.46 -7.78 -19.67
CA GLY A 289 11.30 -8.86 -18.71
C GLY A 289 10.63 -10.11 -19.32
N LYS A 290 10.06 -10.97 -18.47
CA LYS A 290 9.33 -12.16 -18.90
C LYS A 290 8.17 -11.78 -19.83
N VAL A 291 8.14 -12.41 -21.01
CA VAL A 291 7.02 -12.34 -21.96
C VAL A 291 5.83 -13.09 -21.36
N LEU A 292 4.70 -12.39 -21.23
CA LEU A 292 3.47 -12.97 -20.71
C LEU A 292 2.65 -13.60 -21.84
N THR A 293 2.43 -14.90 -21.77
CA THR A 293 1.61 -15.61 -22.76
C THR A 293 0.12 -15.28 -22.58
N ASN A 294 -0.67 -15.44 -23.63
CA ASN A 294 -2.12 -15.20 -23.55
C ASN A 294 -2.81 -16.16 -22.57
N GLN A 295 -2.31 -17.39 -22.43
CA GLN A 295 -2.83 -18.37 -21.48
C GLN A 295 -2.58 -17.92 -20.03
N GLU A 296 -1.34 -17.53 -19.68
CA GLU A 296 -1.01 -17.02 -18.34
C GLU A 296 -1.83 -15.78 -17.99
N VAL A 297 -1.97 -14.84 -18.94
CA VAL A 297 -2.76 -13.62 -18.76
C VAL A 297 -4.23 -13.94 -18.54
N THR A 298 -4.80 -14.82 -19.35
CA THR A 298 -6.22 -15.21 -19.24
C THR A 298 -6.49 -15.85 -17.90
N GLU A 299 -5.62 -16.76 -17.46
CA GLU A 299 -5.79 -17.45 -16.19
C GLU A 299 -5.66 -16.49 -15.00
N ALA A 300 -4.62 -15.65 -14.98
CA ALA A 300 -4.43 -14.67 -13.90
C ALA A 300 -5.62 -13.68 -13.80
N LEU A 301 -6.15 -13.22 -14.94
CA LEU A 301 -7.31 -12.32 -14.96
C LEU A 301 -8.61 -13.02 -14.58
N ARG A 302 -8.80 -14.28 -14.98
CA ARG A 302 -9.96 -15.10 -14.63
C ARG A 302 -10.04 -15.27 -13.12
N GLU A 303 -8.93 -15.64 -12.50
CA GLU A 303 -8.87 -15.84 -11.05
C GLU A 303 -9.05 -14.53 -10.27
N SER A 304 -8.44 -13.44 -10.72
CA SER A 304 -8.63 -12.12 -10.12
C SER A 304 -10.11 -11.69 -10.17
N LYS A 305 -10.78 -11.83 -11.32
CA LYS A 305 -12.20 -11.46 -11.47
C LYS A 305 -13.16 -12.35 -10.69
N LEU A 306 -12.99 -13.68 -10.76
CA LEU A 306 -13.87 -14.64 -10.09
C LEU A 306 -13.91 -14.39 -8.57
N ARG A 307 -12.74 -14.10 -7.99
CA ARG A 307 -12.60 -13.87 -6.55
C ARG A 307 -13.06 -12.47 -6.14
N SER A 308 -12.83 -11.43 -6.95
CA SER A 308 -13.43 -10.11 -6.73
C SER A 308 -14.97 -10.08 -6.90
N SER A 309 -15.55 -10.99 -7.70
CA SER A 309 -17.02 -11.14 -7.78
C SER A 309 -17.61 -11.87 -6.58
N LYS A 310 -16.89 -12.88 -6.05
CA LYS A 310 -17.27 -13.59 -4.83
C LYS A 310 -17.20 -12.68 -3.60
N ALA A 311 -16.13 -11.90 -3.46
CA ALA A 311 -16.01 -10.89 -2.40
C ALA A 311 -17.15 -9.87 -2.45
N ARG A 312 -17.54 -9.41 -3.65
CA ARG A 312 -18.69 -8.48 -3.81
C ARG A 312 -20.04 -9.12 -3.51
N SER A 313 -20.26 -10.39 -3.83
CA SER A 313 -21.52 -11.08 -3.52
C SER A 313 -21.64 -11.43 -2.05
N GLU A 314 -20.53 -11.74 -1.37
CA GLU A 314 -20.50 -11.95 0.08
C GLU A 314 -20.68 -10.63 0.84
N HIS A 315 -20.07 -9.52 0.39
CA HIS A 315 -20.30 -8.20 0.97
C HIS A 315 -21.76 -7.75 0.83
N ARG A 316 -22.36 -7.93 -0.36
CA ARG A 316 -23.79 -7.65 -0.58
C ARG A 316 -24.70 -8.49 0.33
N LYS A 317 -24.34 -9.75 0.60
CA LYS A 317 -25.09 -10.58 1.55
C LYS A 317 -24.99 -10.07 2.98
N VAL A 318 -23.86 -9.49 3.38
CA VAL A 318 -23.70 -8.86 4.70
C VAL A 318 -24.54 -7.59 4.80
N ASP A 319 -24.60 -6.78 3.73
CA ASP A 319 -25.42 -5.57 3.66
C ASP A 319 -26.94 -5.88 3.68
N ASP A 320 -27.37 -6.99 3.09
CA ASP A 320 -28.77 -7.46 3.10
C ASP A 320 -29.26 -7.91 4.51
N PHE A 321 -28.37 -8.01 5.52
CA PHE A 321 -28.71 -8.34 6.91
C PHE A 321 -28.70 -7.13 7.88
N ALA A 322 -28.54 -5.90 7.39
CA ALA A 322 -28.72 -4.71 8.20
C ALA A 322 -30.20 -4.33 8.31
N GLU A 323 -30.87 -4.80 9.38
CA GLU A 323 -32.25 -4.42 9.69
C GLU A 323 -32.26 -3.03 10.34
N ALA A 324 -32.77 -2.02 9.64
CA ALA A 324 -32.97 -0.68 10.21
C ALA A 324 -34.23 -0.69 11.10
N VAL A 325 -34.05 -0.49 12.41
CA VAL A 325 -35.16 -0.36 13.37
C VAL A 325 -35.39 1.13 13.63
N GLU A 326 -36.56 1.63 13.24
CA GLU A 326 -37.02 2.97 13.60
C GLU A 326 -37.57 2.96 15.04
N VAL A 327 -36.97 3.75 15.93
CA VAL A 327 -37.44 3.95 17.31
C VAL A 327 -37.94 5.38 17.45
N THR A 328 -39.25 5.55 17.62
CA THR A 328 -39.86 6.86 17.86
C THR A 328 -39.88 7.18 19.36
N SER A 329 -39.94 8.47 19.71
CA SER A 329 -39.82 9.00 21.08
C SER A 329 -40.92 8.58 22.07
N ASN A 330 -41.84 7.68 21.69
CA ASN A 330 -42.96 7.26 22.51
C ASN A 330 -42.93 5.76 22.90
N GLY A 331 -41.84 5.03 22.64
CA GLY A 331 -41.59 3.72 23.26
C GLY A 331 -42.50 2.57 22.83
N LEU A 332 -43.29 2.69 21.75
CA LEU A 332 -44.01 1.56 21.15
C LEU A 332 -43.28 1.07 19.89
N GLY A 333 -42.69 -0.12 19.97
CA GLY A 333 -42.22 -0.87 18.80
C GLY A 333 -43.35 -1.70 18.21
N THR A 334 -43.69 -1.49 16.93
CA THR A 334 -44.54 -2.41 16.17
C THR A 334 -43.68 -3.22 15.20
N SER A 335 -43.52 -4.51 15.47
CA SER A 335 -42.93 -5.49 14.55
C SER A 335 -43.95 -5.80 13.44
N LEU A 336 -43.70 -5.35 12.22
CA LEU A 336 -44.45 -5.76 11.03
C LEU A 336 -43.73 -6.94 10.35
N THR A 337 -44.08 -8.16 10.73
CA THR A 337 -43.70 -9.36 9.96
C THR A 337 -44.66 -9.52 8.78
N SER A 338 -44.20 -9.29 7.55
CA SER A 338 -44.93 -9.65 6.34
C SER A 338 -44.27 -10.87 5.67
N THR A 339 -44.98 -12.01 5.68
CA THR A 339 -44.63 -13.20 4.92
C THR A 339 -45.28 -13.13 3.54
N ARG A 340 -44.64 -12.47 2.56
CA ARG A 340 -44.76 -12.71 1.09
C ARG A 340 -43.82 -11.77 0.30
N PRO A 341 -43.30 -12.21 -0.85
CA PRO A 341 -42.22 -11.52 -1.55
C PRO A 341 -42.73 -10.24 -2.21
N VAL A 342 -42.20 -9.09 -1.79
CA VAL A 342 -42.39 -7.82 -2.51
C VAL A 342 -41.26 -7.71 -3.52
N THR A 343 -41.62 -7.78 -4.80
CA THR A 343 -40.73 -7.43 -5.92
C THR A 343 -40.46 -5.93 -5.84
N ILE A 344 -39.34 -5.53 -5.22
CA ILE A 344 -38.89 -4.13 -5.24
C ILE A 344 -38.04 -3.93 -6.49
N GLY A 345 -38.62 -3.24 -7.46
CA GLY A 345 -37.88 -2.68 -8.59
C GLY A 345 -36.80 -1.73 -8.10
N VAL A 346 -35.59 -1.89 -8.64
CA VAL A 346 -34.43 -1.05 -8.40
C VAL A 346 -34.77 0.40 -8.77
N LEU A 347 -34.98 1.26 -7.77
CA LEU A 347 -34.78 2.70 -7.91
C LEU A 347 -33.38 3.04 -7.37
N LEU A 348 -32.44 3.24 -8.29
CA LEU A 348 -31.19 3.93 -8.03
C LEU A 348 -31.51 5.39 -7.62
N MET A 349 -31.50 5.69 -6.33
CA MET A 349 -31.45 7.07 -5.84
C MET A 349 -30.25 7.23 -4.90
N GLY A 350 -29.38 8.19 -5.23
CA GLY A 350 -28.13 8.46 -4.51
C GLY A 350 -28.35 8.99 -3.10
N ALA A 351 -27.28 8.98 -2.30
CA ALA A 351 -27.21 9.31 -0.88
C ALA A 351 -27.71 10.72 -0.45
N SER A 352 -28.29 11.51 -1.36
CA SER A 352 -28.79 12.85 -1.07
C SER A 352 -30.28 12.90 -0.69
N THR A 353 -31.05 11.83 -0.86
CA THR A 353 -32.51 11.83 -0.56
C THR A 353 -32.87 11.29 0.83
N VAL A 354 -31.97 10.59 1.53
CA VAL A 354 -32.20 10.13 2.91
C VAL A 354 -32.22 11.32 3.90
N ALA A 355 -31.55 12.42 3.56
CA ALA A 355 -31.50 13.62 4.39
C ALA A 355 -32.80 14.47 4.35
N LEU A 356 -33.71 14.25 3.38
CA LEU A 356 -34.87 15.14 3.18
C LEU A 356 -36.16 14.66 3.88
N PHE A 357 -36.17 13.48 4.50
CA PHE A 357 -37.35 12.96 5.23
C PHE A 357 -37.21 12.95 6.77
N LEU A 358 -36.09 13.43 7.32
CA LEU A 358 -35.83 13.46 8.78
C LEU A 358 -35.97 14.86 9.40
N LEU A 359 -36.91 15.66 8.90
CA LEU A 359 -37.36 16.87 9.60
C LEU A 359 -38.52 16.49 10.53
N LEU A 360 -38.17 15.95 11.71
CA LEU A 360 -38.84 16.05 13.02
C LEU A 360 -38.50 14.82 13.89
N ARG A 361 -37.55 14.99 14.82
CA ARG A 361 -37.28 14.17 16.03
C ARG A 361 -37.24 12.63 15.85
N SER A 362 -36.27 12.14 15.07
CA SER A 362 -35.91 10.71 15.07
C SER A 362 -34.40 10.52 15.17
N HIS A 363 -33.94 9.56 15.98
CA HIS A 363 -32.53 9.16 16.07
C HIS A 363 -32.32 7.84 15.32
N LEU A 364 -31.28 7.77 14.48
CA LEU A 364 -30.85 6.51 13.86
C LEU A 364 -29.89 5.77 14.80
N PHE A 365 -30.13 4.46 15.00
CA PHE A 365 -29.20 3.56 15.66
C PHE A 365 -28.82 2.42 14.70
N CYS A 366 -27.51 2.17 14.53
CA CYS A 366 -27.01 0.93 13.93
C CYS A 366 -26.50 0.02 15.05
N LYS A 367 -26.98 -1.22 15.10
CA LYS A 367 -26.48 -2.24 16.06
C LYS A 367 -26.15 -3.52 15.30
N THR A 368 -25.03 -4.15 15.63
CA THR A 368 -24.72 -5.54 15.24
C THR A 368 -25.43 -6.50 16.18
N SER A 369 -26.00 -7.58 15.65
CA SER A 369 -26.92 -8.48 16.36
C SER A 369 -26.26 -9.32 17.46
N GLU A 370 -26.49 -8.94 18.72
CA GLU A 370 -26.47 -9.84 19.89
C GLU A 370 -27.70 -9.56 20.78
N PRO A 371 -28.25 -10.57 21.49
CA PRO A 371 -29.61 -10.49 22.03
C PRO A 371 -29.69 -9.88 23.44
N GLN A 372 -30.72 -9.05 23.62
CA GLN A 372 -31.29 -8.54 24.88
C GLN A 372 -30.37 -7.72 25.81
N GLU A 373 -30.12 -6.46 25.43
CA GLU A 373 -30.07 -5.36 26.41
C GLU A 373 -30.93 -4.20 25.89
N THR A 374 -31.85 -3.74 26.74
CA THR A 374 -32.85 -2.69 26.47
C THR A 374 -32.19 -1.35 26.23
N SER A 375 -32.44 -0.74 25.07
CA SER A 375 -32.04 0.63 24.75
C SER A 375 -32.82 1.64 25.60
N VAL A 376 -32.12 2.45 26.39
CA VAL A 376 -32.71 3.53 27.21
C VAL A 376 -32.56 4.88 26.46
N PRO A 377 -33.62 5.67 26.27
CA PRO A 377 -33.53 7.00 25.67
C PRO A 377 -32.76 7.97 26.58
N LEU A 378 -31.99 8.90 25.98
CA LEU A 378 -31.38 10.00 26.72
C LEU A 378 -32.47 10.96 27.26
N PRO A 379 -32.35 11.46 28.49
CA PRO A 379 -33.32 12.40 29.06
C PRO A 379 -33.26 13.75 28.32
N ASN A 380 -34.44 14.34 28.09
CA ASN A 380 -34.58 15.69 27.55
C ASN A 380 -34.08 16.71 28.59
N GLY A 381 -32.91 17.29 28.34
CA GLY A 381 -32.31 18.36 29.14
C GLY A 381 -31.31 19.14 28.30
N ASP A 382 -31.27 20.45 28.51
CA ASP A 382 -30.62 21.46 27.68
C ASP A 382 -29.14 21.18 27.35
N ALA A 383 -28.76 21.44 26.10
CA ALA A 383 -27.39 21.33 25.62
C ALA A 383 -26.45 22.31 26.36
N PRO A 384 -25.24 21.90 26.79
CA PRO A 384 -24.28 22.84 27.36
C PRO A 384 -23.59 23.64 26.25
N ASP A 385 -23.57 24.96 26.46
CA ASP A 385 -22.91 25.97 25.63
C ASP A 385 -21.39 25.79 25.67
N PHE A 386 -20.76 25.64 24.50
CA PHE A 386 -19.31 25.48 24.36
C PHE A 386 -18.64 26.86 24.36
N ASN A 387 -18.46 27.47 25.54
CA ASN A 387 -17.42 28.46 25.79
C ASN A 387 -17.23 28.66 27.30
N GLU A 388 -15.96 28.68 27.74
CA GLU A 388 -15.43 29.11 29.06
C GLU A 388 -15.00 28.04 30.11
N VAL A 389 -13.66 27.79 30.15
CA VAL A 389 -12.76 27.71 31.34
C VAL A 389 -12.67 26.36 32.11
N PRO A 390 -11.55 25.97 32.78
CA PRO A 390 -10.12 25.85 32.41
C PRO A 390 -9.54 24.41 32.62
N LEU A 391 -8.32 24.18 32.13
CA LEU A 391 -7.53 22.95 32.38
C LEU A 391 -7.22 22.72 33.87
N THR A 392 -7.71 21.61 34.44
CA THR A 392 -7.09 20.96 35.60
C THR A 392 -6.94 19.46 35.35
N TYR A 393 -5.79 18.94 35.77
CA TYR A 393 -5.25 17.63 35.43
C TYR A 393 -5.45 16.68 36.62
N ARG A 394 -6.12 15.54 36.42
CA ARG A 394 -5.92 14.23 37.11
C ARG A 394 -6.97 13.23 36.59
N SER A 395 -6.53 12.26 35.80
CA SER A 395 -6.21 10.87 36.18
C SER A 395 -7.44 9.98 36.25
N ASP A 396 -7.61 9.20 35.18
CA ASP A 396 -8.07 7.81 35.14
C ASP A 396 -9.22 7.54 34.16
N ALA A 397 -9.01 6.50 33.36
CA ALA A 397 -9.93 5.77 32.47
C ALA A 397 -10.31 6.39 31.10
N GLU A 398 -9.75 5.77 30.06
CA GLU A 398 -10.28 5.49 28.71
C GLU A 398 -11.54 6.25 28.25
N ARG A 399 -11.38 7.13 27.24
CA ARG A 399 -12.41 7.34 26.21
C ARG A 399 -11.79 7.60 24.85
N ILE A 400 -12.19 6.77 23.89
CA ILE A 400 -12.04 6.94 22.45
C ILE A 400 -13.07 7.99 21.99
N PRO A 401 -12.67 9.11 21.38
CA PRO A 401 -13.60 9.96 20.64
C PRO A 401 -13.77 9.41 19.21
N LEU A 402 -15.01 9.06 18.86
CA LEU A 402 -15.46 8.85 17.49
C LEU A 402 -15.70 10.22 16.83
N VAL A 403 -14.96 10.54 15.77
CA VAL A 403 -15.34 11.50 14.72
C VAL A 403 -14.93 10.92 13.38
#